data_AF-D4F455-F1
#
_entry.id   AF-D4F455-F1
#
_cell.length_a   1.000
_cell.length_b   1.000
_cell.length_c   1.000
_cell.angle_alpha   90.00
_cell.angle_beta   90.00
_cell.angle_gamma   90.00
#
_symmetry.space_group_name_H-M   'P 1'
#
loop_
_entity.id
_entity.type
_entity.pdbx_description
1 polymer ?
#
loop_
_entity_poly.entity_id
_entity_poly.type
_entity_poly.pdbx_seq_one_letter_code
_entity_poly.pdbx_strand_id
1 'polypeptide(L)'
;MIINYELAWDPEVHVHRIGRTARAGESGLAISFCAPEEAQRASVLEEMLGLNLNWQPLPSGVRVVPLAAAMATLCIDGGKRAKMRPGDILGALTGDLGLEGADIGKIDLHPTHAYVAVRQAVARQAWKRLQQGKIKGKAVKVRLLK
;
A
#
# COMPACT_ATOMS: atom_id res chain seq x y z
N MET A 1 11.46 -16.38 -8.39
CA MET A 1 10.14 -16.82 -7.92
C MET A 1 9.08 -15.90 -8.52
N ILE A 2 8.00 -16.46 -9.04
CA ILE A 2 6.81 -15.74 -9.53
C ILE A 2 5.60 -16.22 -8.71
N ILE A 3 4.79 -15.28 -8.24
CA ILE A 3 3.52 -15.58 -7.57
C ILE A 3 2.40 -14.92 -8.36
N ASN A 4 1.45 -15.74 -8.81
CA ASN A 4 0.30 -15.30 -9.57
C ASN A 4 -0.90 -15.27 -8.63
N TYR A 5 -1.46 -14.08 -8.44
CA TYR A 5 -2.67 -13.91 -7.64
C TYR A 5 -3.90 -14.55 -8.31
N GLU A 6 -3.94 -14.50 -9.64
CA GLU A 6 -4.99 -15.10 -10.49
C GLU A 6 -4.34 -15.77 -11.72
N LEU A 7 -5.03 -16.77 -12.27
CA LEU A 7 -4.64 -17.40 -13.52
C LEU A 7 -4.91 -16.43 -14.68
N ALA A 8 -3.90 -16.19 -15.53
CA ALA A 8 -4.13 -15.44 -16.76
C ALA A 8 -5.22 -16.12 -17.62
N TRP A 9 -6.05 -15.30 -18.26
CA TRP A 9 -7.13 -15.76 -19.14
C TRP A 9 -6.60 -16.51 -20.37
N ASP A 10 -5.50 -16.00 -20.92
CA ASP A 10 -4.77 -16.61 -22.02
C ASP A 10 -3.67 -17.53 -21.46
N PRO A 11 -3.70 -18.83 -21.78
CA PRO A 11 -2.67 -19.79 -21.36
C PRO A 11 -1.26 -19.43 -21.82
N GLU A 12 -1.06 -18.94 -23.05
CA GLU A 12 0.27 -18.60 -23.57
C GLU A 12 0.86 -17.41 -22.80
N VAL A 13 0.02 -16.41 -22.49
CA VAL A 13 0.40 -15.28 -21.63
C VAL A 13 0.79 -15.77 -20.24
N HIS A 14 0.07 -16.76 -19.70
CA HIS A 14 0.42 -17.37 -18.41
C HIS A 14 1.83 -17.98 -18.45
N VAL A 15 2.15 -18.75 -19.49
CA VAL A 15 3.44 -19.42 -19.65
C VAL A 15 4.57 -18.40 -19.78
N HIS A 16 4.38 -17.35 -20.58
CA HIS A 16 5.34 -16.25 -20.70
C HIS A 16 5.61 -15.53 -19.37
N ARG A 17 4.59 -15.43 -18.50
CA ARG A 17 4.68 -14.84 -17.16
C ARG A 17 5.48 -15.73 -16.21
N ILE A 18 5.18 -17.02 -16.12
CA ILE A 18 5.92 -17.93 -15.23
C ILE A 18 7.34 -18.21 -15.73
N GLY A 19 7.58 -18.15 -17.05
CA GLY A 19 8.92 -18.29 -17.64
C GLY A 19 9.93 -17.22 -17.17
N ARG A 20 9.49 -16.17 -16.47
CA ARG A 20 10.38 -15.13 -15.91
C ARG A 20 11.17 -15.57 -14.68
N THR A 21 10.84 -16.72 -14.07
CA THR A 21 11.52 -17.18 -12.86
C THR A 21 12.77 -18.04 -13.10
N ALA A 22 12.94 -18.66 -14.27
CA ALA A 22 14.11 -19.47 -14.62
C ALA A 22 15.12 -18.61 -15.40
N ARG A 23 16.40 -18.65 -15.05
CA ARG A 23 17.46 -17.87 -15.72
C ARG A 23 18.76 -18.68 -15.80
N ALA A 24 19.55 -18.45 -16.84
CA ALA A 24 20.90 -19.04 -16.99
C ALA A 24 20.95 -20.58 -16.86
N GLY A 25 19.90 -21.29 -17.31
CA GLY A 25 19.81 -22.75 -17.20
C GLY A 25 19.29 -23.27 -15.86
N GLU A 26 19.06 -22.39 -14.88
CA GLU A 26 18.53 -22.77 -13.58
C GLU A 26 17.01 -22.89 -13.58
N SER A 27 16.49 -23.82 -12.78
CA SER A 27 15.06 -23.96 -12.52
C SER A 27 14.52 -22.79 -11.68
N GLY A 28 13.24 -22.45 -11.88
CA GLY A 28 12.58 -21.39 -11.13
C GLY A 28 11.28 -21.87 -10.51
N LEU A 29 10.82 -21.20 -9.44
CA LEU A 29 9.56 -21.49 -8.77
C LEU A 29 8.45 -20.52 -9.22
N ALA A 30 7.34 -21.07 -9.72
CA ALA A 30 6.11 -20.33 -9.98
C ALA A 30 4.97 -20.93 -9.15
N ILE A 31 4.27 -20.08 -8.40
CA ILE A 31 3.09 -20.45 -7.60
C ILE A 31 1.92 -19.66 -8.14
N SER A 32 0.81 -20.34 -8.43
CA SER A 32 -0.42 -19.71 -8.86
C SER A 32 -1.53 -20.03 -7.86
N PHE A 33 -2.22 -19.00 -7.39
CA PHE A 33 -3.52 -19.21 -6.76
C PHE A 33 -4.56 -19.50 -7.84
N CYS A 34 -5.49 -20.37 -7.51
CA CYS A 34 -6.58 -20.78 -8.37
C CYS A 34 -7.84 -20.80 -7.52
N ALA A 35 -8.76 -19.88 -7.79
CA ALA A 35 -10.10 -19.96 -7.23
C ALA A 35 -10.90 -21.07 -7.94
N PRO A 36 -12.00 -21.58 -7.34
CA PRO A 36 -12.81 -22.63 -7.95
C PRO A 36 -13.30 -22.31 -9.37
N GLU A 37 -13.60 -21.03 -9.64
CA GLU A 37 -14.09 -20.54 -10.94
C GLU A 37 -12.99 -20.54 -12.01
N GLU A 38 -11.72 -20.71 -11.62
CA GLU A 38 -10.57 -20.73 -12.51
C GLU A 38 -10.10 -22.16 -12.84
N ALA A 39 -10.76 -23.20 -12.29
CA ALA A 39 -10.35 -24.59 -12.46
C ALA A 39 -10.24 -25.01 -13.94
N GLN A 40 -11.17 -24.57 -14.79
CA GLN A 40 -11.12 -24.85 -16.22
C GLN A 40 -9.86 -24.25 -16.88
N ARG A 41 -9.44 -23.05 -16.46
CA ARG A 41 -8.21 -22.42 -16.97
C ARG A 41 -6.96 -23.21 -16.52
N ALA A 42 -6.98 -23.75 -15.30
CA ALA A 42 -5.91 -24.62 -14.82
C ALA A 42 -5.80 -25.90 -15.66
N SER A 43 -6.93 -26.54 -15.99
CA SER A 43 -6.91 -27.74 -16.85
C SER A 43 -6.40 -27.46 -18.26
N VAL A 44 -6.75 -26.31 -18.85
CA VAL A 44 -6.18 -25.91 -20.16
C VAL A 44 -4.67 -25.70 -20.08
N LEU A 45 -4.16 -25.17 -18.96
CA LEU A 45 -2.71 -25.03 -18.74
C LEU A 45 -2.02 -26.38 -18.61
N GLU A 46 -2.62 -27.35 -17.89
CA GLU A 46 -2.11 -28.73 -17.79
C GLU A 46 -1.97 -29.38 -19.16
N GLU A 47 -3.03 -29.28 -19.99
CA GLU A 47 -3.05 -29.84 -21.33
C GLU A 47 -1.98 -29.19 -22.23
N MET A 48 -1.92 -27.86 -22.26
CA MET A 48 -0.99 -27.12 -23.11
C MET A 48 0.48 -27.35 -22.71
N LEU A 49 0.76 -27.47 -21.42
CA LEU A 49 2.10 -27.71 -20.91
C LEU A 49 2.49 -29.19 -20.90
N GLY A 50 1.52 -30.10 -21.10
CA GLY A 50 1.72 -31.54 -21.02
C GLY A 50 2.20 -32.00 -19.64
N LEU A 51 1.76 -31.34 -18.57
CA LEU A 51 2.17 -31.64 -17.20
C LEU A 51 0.97 -31.68 -16.26
N ASN A 52 1.13 -32.40 -15.15
CA ASN A 52 0.17 -32.37 -14.05
C ASN A 52 0.53 -31.23 -13.09
N LEU A 53 -0.42 -30.36 -12.77
CA LEU A 53 -0.21 -29.31 -11.78
C LEU A 53 -0.08 -29.93 -10.39
N ASN A 54 0.88 -29.42 -9.62
CA ASN A 54 1.04 -29.77 -8.22
C ASN A 54 0.03 -28.99 -7.36
N TRP A 55 -1.20 -29.50 -7.28
CA TRP A 55 -2.25 -28.92 -6.43
C TRP A 55 -1.87 -29.04 -4.95
N GLN A 56 -1.76 -27.89 -4.29
CA GLN A 56 -1.47 -27.80 -2.86
C GLN A 56 -2.68 -27.18 -2.16
N PRO A 57 -3.12 -27.73 -1.00
CA PRO A 57 -4.14 -27.08 -0.20
C PRO A 57 -3.63 -25.74 0.32
N LEU A 58 -4.56 -24.85 0.69
CA LEU A 58 -4.19 -23.63 1.39
C LEU A 58 -3.40 -23.99 2.66
N PRO A 59 -2.31 -23.27 2.98
CA PRO A 59 -1.56 -23.50 4.21
C PRO A 59 -2.48 -23.40 5.42
N SER A 60 -2.58 -24.49 6.19
CA SER A 60 -3.34 -24.50 7.44
C SER A 60 -2.48 -24.02 8.61
N GLY A 61 -3.11 -23.51 9.66
CA GLY A 61 -2.40 -23.03 10.86
C GLY A 61 -1.66 -21.70 10.70
N VAL A 62 -1.72 -21.06 9.53
CA VAL A 62 -1.15 -19.72 9.32
C VAL A 62 -2.12 -18.67 9.84
N ARG A 63 -1.75 -17.99 10.93
CA ARG A 63 -2.46 -16.79 11.38
C ARG A 63 -2.00 -15.61 10.53
N VAL A 64 -2.82 -15.20 9.56
CA VAL A 64 -2.60 -13.96 8.82
C VAL A 64 -2.89 -12.79 9.76
N VAL A 65 -1.84 -12.07 10.15
CA VAL A 65 -1.97 -10.79 10.85
C VAL A 65 -1.92 -9.71 9.77
N PRO A 66 -2.97 -8.89 9.61
CA PRO A 66 -2.92 -7.77 8.68
C PRO A 66 -1.72 -6.89 8.99
N LEU A 67 -0.90 -6.60 7.97
CA LEU A 67 0.20 -5.67 8.13
C LEU A 67 -0.38 -4.30 8.47
N ALA A 68 -0.02 -3.78 9.63
CA ALA A 68 -0.40 -2.42 10.00
C ALA A 68 0.37 -1.43 9.13
N ALA A 69 -0.33 -0.47 8.53
CA ALA A 69 0.32 0.61 7.82
C ALA A 69 1.23 1.39 8.77
N ALA A 70 2.50 1.56 8.40
CA ALA A 70 3.50 2.27 9.21
C ALA A 70 3.14 3.76 9.39
N MET A 71 2.36 4.32 8.45
CA MET A 71 1.91 5.70 8.44
C MET A 71 0.40 5.78 8.58
N ALA A 72 -0.08 6.84 9.21
CA ALA A 72 -1.48 7.25 9.23
C ALA A 72 -1.62 8.61 8.52
N THR A 73 -2.80 8.88 7.97
CA THR A 73 -3.04 10.09 7.19
C THR A 73 -3.83 11.11 8.01
N LEU A 74 -3.30 12.32 8.13
CA LEU A 74 -4.05 13.47 8.62
C LEU A 74 -4.61 14.26 7.44
N CYS A 75 -5.91 14.53 7.46
CA CYS A 75 -6.60 15.43 6.54
C CYS A 75 -6.77 16.78 7.23
N ILE A 76 -6.23 17.83 6.63
CA ILE A 76 -6.26 19.19 7.14
C ILE A 76 -7.19 20.02 6.23
N ASP A 77 -8.14 20.70 6.84
CA ASP A 77 -9.01 21.66 6.14
C ASP A 77 -8.19 22.92 5.82
N GLY A 78 -8.00 23.18 4.53
CA GLY A 78 -7.10 24.20 4.02
C GLY A 78 -6.04 23.62 3.10
N GLY A 79 -6.07 24.02 1.84
CA GLY A 79 -5.10 23.60 0.82
C GLY A 79 -4.55 24.79 0.04
N LYS A 80 -4.35 24.62 -1.27
CA LYS A 80 -3.76 25.65 -2.14
C LYS A 80 -4.54 26.97 -2.12
N ARG A 81 -5.88 26.95 -2.01
CA ARG A 81 -6.71 28.18 -1.91
C ARG A 81 -6.49 28.93 -0.60
N ALA A 82 -6.13 28.23 0.47
CA ALA A 82 -5.70 28.84 1.73
C ALA A 82 -4.23 29.31 1.67
N LYS A 83 -3.59 29.25 0.49
CA LYS A 83 -2.17 29.51 0.26
C LYS A 83 -1.26 28.63 1.13
N MET A 84 -1.69 27.42 1.45
CA MET A 84 -0.91 26.45 2.23
C MET A 84 0.15 25.80 1.32
N ARG A 85 1.37 25.67 1.83
CA ARG A 85 2.51 25.00 1.19
C ARG A 85 2.96 23.79 2.02
N PRO A 86 3.66 22.79 1.44
CA PRO A 86 4.11 21.63 2.19
C PRO A 86 5.02 22.03 3.36
N GLY A 87 5.88 23.04 3.15
CA GLY A 87 6.74 23.60 4.20
C GLY A 87 5.97 24.21 5.37
N ASP A 88 4.78 24.78 5.14
CA ASP A 88 3.94 25.32 6.23
C ASP A 88 3.42 24.19 7.12
N ILE A 89 3.04 23.06 6.52
CA ILE A 89 2.55 21.87 7.23
C ILE A 89 3.71 21.18 7.95
N LEU A 90 4.84 21.02 7.27
CA LEU A 90 6.05 20.44 7.85
C LEU A 90 6.52 21.27 9.06
N GLY A 91 6.64 22.58 8.90
CA GLY A 91 7.06 23.48 9.98
C GLY A 91 6.09 23.50 11.15
N ALA A 92 4.78 23.45 10.89
CA ALA A 92 3.79 23.33 11.96
C ALA A 92 3.91 22.01 12.72
N LEU A 93 4.31 20.91 12.07
CA LEU A 93 4.47 19.59 12.70
C LEU A 93 5.82 19.42 13.40
N THR A 94 6.92 19.92 12.83
CA THR A 94 8.27 19.75 13.39
C THR A 94 8.63 20.84 14.38
N GLY A 95 8.24 22.10 14.12
CA GLY A 95 8.51 23.23 14.98
C GLY A 95 7.63 23.20 16.23
N ASP A 96 6.35 23.53 16.06
CA ASP A 96 5.43 23.73 17.19
C ASP A 96 5.14 22.42 17.96
N LEU A 97 5.26 21.26 17.32
CA LEU A 97 4.93 19.97 17.92
C LEU A 97 6.16 19.10 18.23
N GLY A 98 7.37 19.52 17.85
CA GLY A 98 8.60 18.80 18.13
C GLY A 98 8.66 17.40 17.55
N LEU A 99 7.93 17.13 16.46
CA LEU A 99 8.03 15.85 15.75
C LEU A 99 9.31 15.84 14.91
N GLU A 100 9.95 14.69 14.82
CA GLU A 100 11.10 14.54 13.94
C GLU A 100 10.66 14.53 12.47
N GLY A 101 11.48 15.11 11.59
CA GLY A 101 11.20 15.06 10.15
C GLY A 101 11.07 13.64 9.61
N ALA A 102 11.70 12.65 10.25
CA ALA A 102 11.61 11.23 9.92
C ALA A 102 10.25 10.59 10.24
N ASP A 103 9.42 11.25 11.05
CA ASP A 103 8.05 10.83 11.36
C ASP A 103 7.02 11.39 10.37
N ILE A 104 7.43 12.27 9.47
CA ILE A 104 6.57 12.93 8.50
C ILE A 104 6.88 12.37 7.12
N GLY A 105 5.86 11.81 6.50
CA GLY A 105 5.93 11.26 5.15
C GLY A 105 5.43 12.26 4.10
N LYS A 106 4.82 11.71 3.06
CA LYS A 106 4.30 12.48 1.92
C LYS A 106 3.28 13.53 2.37
N ILE A 107 3.41 14.74 1.82
CA ILE A 107 2.46 15.84 1.97
C ILE A 107 1.86 16.16 0.60
N ASP A 108 0.55 15.97 0.47
CA ASP A 108 -0.20 16.24 -0.76
C ASP A 108 -1.17 17.42 -0.54
N LEU A 109 -1.13 18.39 -1.46
CA LEU A 109 -1.96 19.59 -1.41
C LEU A 109 -3.03 19.58 -2.49
N HIS A 110 -4.29 19.67 -2.07
CA HIS A 110 -5.45 19.88 -2.92
C HIS A 110 -5.94 21.34 -2.81
N PRO A 111 -6.94 21.77 -3.61
CA PRO A 111 -7.45 23.14 -3.54
C PRO A 111 -8.00 23.52 -2.15
N THR A 112 -8.76 22.62 -1.52
CA THR A 112 -9.49 22.86 -0.27
C THR A 112 -8.95 22.07 0.93
N HIS A 113 -8.17 21.02 0.71
CA HIS A 113 -7.63 20.16 1.76
C HIS A 113 -6.14 19.90 1.54
N ALA A 114 -5.45 19.52 2.60
CA ALA A 114 -4.11 18.95 2.56
C ALA A 114 -4.11 17.59 3.26
N TYR A 115 -3.27 16.68 2.78
CA TYR A 115 -3.03 15.38 3.39
C TYR A 115 -1.57 15.27 3.79
N VAL A 116 -1.31 14.78 4.99
CA VAL A 116 0.04 14.48 5.46
C VAL A 116 0.08 13.10 6.06
N ALA A 117 1.02 12.28 5.60
CA ALA A 117 1.35 11.01 6.21
C ALA A 117 2.21 11.26 7.45
N VAL A 118 1.85 10.67 8.58
CA VAL A 118 2.62 10.72 9.84
C VAL A 118 2.80 9.31 10.39
N ARG A 119 3.92 9.04 11.06
CA ARG A 119 4.16 7.72 11.66
C ARG A 119 3.04 7.34 12.62
N GLN A 120 2.59 6.09 12.56
CA GLN A 120 1.41 5.65 13.33
C GLN A 120 1.56 5.90 14.84
N ALA A 121 2.78 5.73 15.37
CA ALA A 121 3.12 5.97 16.77
C ALA A 121 2.81 7.41 17.24
N VAL A 122 3.04 8.41 16.38
CA VAL A 122 2.85 9.84 16.70
C VAL A 122 1.55 10.41 16.14
N ALA A 123 0.79 9.64 15.36
CA ALA A 123 -0.39 10.14 14.63
C ALA A 123 -1.45 10.76 15.55
N ARG A 124 -1.74 10.16 16.70
CA ARG A 124 -2.69 10.70 17.68
C ARG A 124 -2.19 12.00 18.32
N GLN A 125 -0.89 12.08 18.60
CA GLN A 125 -0.28 13.28 19.16
C GLN A 125 -0.30 14.42 18.13
N ALA A 126 0.11 14.13 16.89
CA ALA A 126 0.08 15.08 15.78
C ALA A 126 -1.34 15.62 15.53
N TRP A 127 -2.34 14.74 15.50
CA TRP A 127 -3.75 15.13 15.35
C TRP A 127 -4.22 16.05 16.48
N LYS A 128 -4.05 15.66 17.75
CA LYS A 128 -4.50 16.48 18.90
C LYS A 128 -3.86 17.86 18.90
N ARG A 129 -2.56 17.91 18.63
CA ARG A 129 -1.81 19.16 18.66
C ARG A 129 -2.15 20.07 17.47
N LEU A 130 -2.27 19.52 16.25
CA LEU A 130 -2.72 20.32 15.10
C LEU A 130 -4.16 20.83 15.27
N GLN A 131 -5.02 20.06 15.93
CA GLN A 131 -6.40 20.47 16.23
C GLN A 131 -6.46 21.70 17.15
N GLN A 132 -5.46 21.88 18.03
CA GLN A 132 -5.33 23.02 18.95
C GLN A 132 -4.41 24.13 18.42
N GLY A 133 -3.55 23.79 17.45
CA GLY A 133 -2.55 24.67 16.86
C GLY A 133 -3.09 25.56 15.74
N LYS A 134 -2.17 26.30 15.13
CA LYS A 134 -2.44 27.15 13.98
C LYS A 134 -1.46 26.81 12.87
N ILE A 135 -1.96 26.60 11.66
CA ILE A 135 -1.09 26.52 10.47
C ILE A 135 -1.12 27.88 9.81
N LYS A 136 0.04 28.52 9.63
CA LYS A 136 0.15 29.87 9.05
C LYS A 136 -0.71 30.91 9.79
N GLY A 137 -0.75 30.81 11.12
CA GLY A 137 -1.53 31.71 11.98
C GLY A 137 -3.05 31.52 11.94
N LYS A 138 -3.58 30.53 11.20
CA LYS A 138 -5.01 30.20 11.14
C LYS A 138 -5.31 28.87 11.82
N ALA A 139 -6.38 28.82 12.59
CA ALA A 139 -6.91 27.56 13.11
C ALA A 139 -7.45 26.74 11.94
N VAL A 140 -7.08 25.46 11.90
CA VAL A 140 -7.50 24.51 10.87
C VAL A 140 -8.17 23.31 11.54
N LYS A 141 -9.18 22.75 10.89
CA LYS A 141 -9.77 21.49 11.36
C LYS A 141 -8.94 20.34 10.81
N VAL A 142 -8.65 19.35 11.66
CA VAL A 142 -7.84 18.20 11.28
C VAL A 142 -8.56 16.91 11.63
N ARG A 143 -8.54 15.95 10.70
CA ARG A 143 -9.12 14.62 10.87
C ARG A 143 -8.04 13.56 10.68
N LEU A 144 -7.95 12.64 11.63
CA LEU A 144 -7.17 11.41 11.46
C LEU A 144 -8.00 10.42 10.65
N LEU A 145 -7.55 10.09 9.45
CA LEU A 145 -8.18 9.07 8.61
C LEU A 145 -7.74 7.69 9.11
N LYS A 146 -8.72 6.79 9.26
CA LYS A 146 -8.51 5.39 9.63
C LYS A 146 -8.60 4.51 8.40
#